data_AF-A0A843J0L4-F1
#
_entry.id   AF-A0A843J0L4-F1
#
_cell.length_a   1.000
_cell.length_b   1.000
_cell.length_c   1.000
_cell.angle_alpha   90.00
_cell.angle_beta   90.00
_cell.angle_gamma   90.00
#
_symmetry.space_group_name_H-M   'P 1'
#
loop_
_entity.id
_entity.type
_entity.pdbx_description
1 polymer ?
#
loop_
_entity_poly.entity_id
_entity_poly.type
_entity_poly.pdbx_seq_one_letter_code
_entity_poly.pdbx_strand_id
1 'polypeptide(L)'
;MALAVLTLLLSLVIDRLMGDPQSRFHPVAMLGNLIAVWGRPGLYPVRIQRIAGVVFALATACIFTLPFLIVERCLLLAGAYLSPILSAVILVIVSAFLLKVCFAWRCLEEHVENVESALKSGGEGSGREAVQRLVSRDAAVLKDEEILSGAFESMAENLVDSIISPLFFFTIFGLAGAAFYRAANTMDAMLGYKDERIRLGWFAARIDDVLNYIPARFSGLVLILYFAARGKFRPAWKTFIADRKKREGFNGGIPMSLIAGGCETAFVKPGVYVIGGECKKRSLSEAKKDIFSAVRWASAISAVIFCAAMTAAGGVIFGMLGI
;
A
#
# COMPACT_ATOMS: atom_id res chain seq x y z
N MET A 1 1.73 -21.47 11.90
CA MET A 1 1.89 -20.09 12.38
C MET A 1 3.34 -19.63 12.44
N ALA A 2 4.28 -20.36 13.04
CA ALA A 2 5.70 -19.98 13.03
C ALA A 2 6.28 -19.76 11.61
N LEU A 3 5.97 -20.63 10.65
CA LEU A 3 6.39 -20.45 9.26
C LEU A 3 5.81 -19.19 8.59
N ALA A 4 4.59 -18.79 8.97
CA ALA A 4 3.96 -17.56 8.44
C ALA A 4 4.62 -16.30 8.99
N VAL A 5 5.02 -16.31 10.27
CA VAL A 5 5.85 -15.25 10.88
C VAL A 5 7.19 -15.14 10.17
N LEU A 6 7.89 -16.26 9.96
CA LEU A 6 9.15 -16.27 9.22
C LEU A 6 8.97 -15.80 7.77
N THR A 7 7.89 -16.19 7.11
CA THR A 7 7.52 -15.74 5.76
C THR A 7 7.37 -14.23 5.70
N LEU A 8 6.62 -13.64 6.65
CA LEU A 8 6.42 -12.19 6.73
C LEU A 8 7.76 -11.49 6.93
N LEU A 9 8.54 -11.88 7.93
CA LEU A 9 9.84 -11.27 8.23
C LEU A 9 10.81 -11.38 7.05
N LEU A 10 10.91 -12.57 6.44
CA LEU A 10 11.78 -12.79 5.29
C LEU A 10 11.32 -11.95 4.08
N SER A 11 10.02 -11.81 3.84
CA SER A 11 9.52 -10.97 2.75
C SER A 11 9.92 -9.51 2.91
N LEU A 12 9.90 -8.97 4.15
CA LEU A 12 10.33 -7.60 4.45
C LEU A 12 11.84 -7.44 4.21
N VAL A 13 12.65 -8.43 4.58
CA VAL A 13 14.08 -8.45 4.29
C VAL A 13 14.33 -8.48 2.78
N ILE A 14 13.62 -9.34 2.04
CA ILE A 14 13.70 -9.42 0.58
C ILE A 14 13.35 -8.07 -0.05
N ASP A 15 12.26 -7.42 0.36
CA ASP A 15 11.87 -6.11 -0.14
C ASP A 15 12.96 -5.06 0.09
N ARG A 16 13.54 -5.00 1.30
CA ARG A 16 14.62 -4.07 1.60
C ARG A 16 15.89 -4.32 0.76
N LEU A 17 16.22 -5.57 0.46
CA LEU A 17 17.42 -5.91 -0.30
C LEU A 17 17.24 -5.78 -1.81
N MET A 18 16.08 -6.20 -2.34
CA MET A 18 15.86 -6.35 -3.78
C MET A 18 14.99 -5.25 -4.38
N GLY A 19 14.13 -4.58 -3.59
CA GLY A 19 13.14 -3.62 -4.10
C GLY A 19 12.18 -4.26 -5.11
N ASP A 20 11.52 -3.43 -5.91
CA ASP A 20 10.62 -3.88 -6.98
C ASP A 20 11.34 -3.95 -8.35
N PRO A 21 11.24 -5.08 -9.08
CA PRO A 21 11.84 -5.18 -10.40
C PRO A 21 11.10 -4.26 -11.39
N GLN A 22 11.84 -3.40 -12.10
CA GLN A 22 11.33 -2.62 -13.22
C GLN A 22 11.20 -3.48 -14.49
N SER A 23 10.32 -4.48 -14.44
CA SER A 23 10.16 -5.46 -15.52
C SER A 23 8.69 -5.67 -15.87
N ARG A 24 8.40 -5.81 -17.17
CA ARG A 24 7.09 -6.21 -17.68
C ARG A 24 6.64 -7.60 -17.22
N PHE A 25 7.57 -8.42 -16.75
CA PHE A 25 7.32 -9.76 -16.24
C PHE A 25 7.03 -9.77 -14.73
N HIS A 26 7.08 -8.62 -14.06
CA HIS A 26 6.65 -8.53 -12.67
C HIS A 26 5.13 -8.85 -12.59
N PRO A 27 4.66 -9.70 -11.65
CA PRO A 27 3.27 -10.13 -11.64
C PRO A 27 2.27 -8.96 -11.57
N VAL A 28 2.60 -7.91 -10.81
CA VAL A 28 1.76 -6.70 -10.72
C VAL A 28 1.74 -5.94 -12.05
N ALA A 29 2.83 -5.92 -12.81
CA ALA A 29 2.86 -5.32 -14.15
C ALA A 29 2.00 -6.12 -15.14
N MET A 30 2.06 -7.45 -15.08
CA MET A 30 1.21 -8.34 -15.89
C MET A 30 -0.28 -8.16 -15.55
N LEU A 31 -0.59 -8.03 -14.25
CA LEU A 31 -1.93 -7.67 -13.78
C LEU A 31 -2.39 -6.32 -14.36
N GLY A 32 -1.54 -5.30 -14.30
CA GLY A 32 -1.83 -3.99 -14.89
C GLY A 32 -2.09 -4.07 -16.40
N ASN A 33 -1.30 -4.88 -17.13
CA ASN A 33 -1.52 -5.12 -18.56
C ASN A 33 -2.88 -5.79 -18.82
N LEU A 34 -3.26 -6.78 -18.00
CA LEU A 34 -4.58 -7.42 -18.10
C LEU A 34 -5.70 -6.41 -17.87
N ILE A 35 -5.57 -5.56 -16.84
CA ILE A 35 -6.53 -4.48 -16.55
C ILE A 35 -6.59 -3.49 -17.72
N ALA A 36 -5.47 -3.14 -18.35
CA ALA A 36 -5.44 -2.23 -19.49
C ALA A 36 -6.14 -2.76 -20.75
N VAL A 37 -6.34 -4.08 -20.87
CA VAL A 37 -7.08 -4.70 -21.97
C VAL A 37 -8.58 -4.44 -21.83
N TRP A 38 -9.16 -4.78 -20.67
CA TRP A 38 -10.60 -4.65 -20.45
C TRP A 38 -11.00 -3.30 -19.84
N GLY A 39 -10.09 -2.58 -19.22
CA GLY A 39 -10.31 -1.33 -18.49
C GLY A 39 -10.60 -0.10 -19.36
N ARG A 40 -11.07 -0.30 -20.59
CA ARG A 40 -11.32 0.76 -21.58
C ARG A 40 -12.83 0.98 -21.71
N PRO A 41 -13.40 2.07 -21.14
CA PRO A 41 -14.85 2.28 -21.14
C PRO A 41 -15.48 2.30 -22.54
N GLY A 42 -14.73 2.75 -23.56
CA GLY A 42 -15.16 2.76 -24.96
C GLY A 42 -15.42 1.39 -25.58
N LEU A 43 -14.98 0.29 -24.95
CA LEU A 43 -15.27 -1.08 -25.41
C LEU A 43 -16.70 -1.54 -25.08
N TYR A 44 -17.41 -0.81 -24.20
CA TYR A 44 -18.69 -1.25 -23.68
C TYR A 44 -19.76 -0.18 -23.83
N PRO A 45 -20.98 -0.55 -24.24
CA PRO A 45 -22.14 0.31 -24.10
C PRO A 45 -22.30 0.80 -22.66
N VAL A 46 -22.63 2.07 -22.52
CA VAL A 46 -22.77 2.78 -21.23
C VAL A 46 -23.66 2.03 -20.22
N ARG A 47 -24.70 1.32 -20.70
CA ARG A 47 -25.64 0.57 -19.86
C ARG A 47 -25.03 -0.65 -19.18
N ILE A 48 -24.02 -1.28 -19.80
CA ILE A 48 -23.40 -2.51 -19.29
C ILE A 48 -22.06 -2.25 -18.57
N GLN A 49 -21.49 -1.04 -18.67
CA GLN A 49 -20.18 -0.72 -18.09
C GLN A 49 -20.06 -1.11 -16.61
N ARG A 50 -21.10 -0.89 -15.80
CA ARG A 50 -21.09 -1.28 -14.39
C ARG A 50 -21.02 -2.79 -14.18
N ILE A 51 -21.76 -3.55 -14.98
CA ILE A 51 -21.80 -5.01 -14.90
C ILE A 51 -20.46 -5.58 -15.38
N ALA A 52 -19.98 -5.10 -16.53
CA ALA A 52 -18.66 -5.44 -17.06
C ALA A 52 -17.57 -5.17 -16.02
N GLY A 53 -17.60 -4.00 -15.37
CA GLY A 53 -16.67 -3.63 -14.32
C GLY A 53 -16.63 -4.62 -13.16
N VAL A 54 -17.79 -5.05 -12.66
CA VAL A 54 -17.88 -6.06 -11.59
C VAL A 54 -17.33 -7.41 -12.06
N VAL A 55 -17.79 -7.89 -13.22
CA VAL A 55 -17.40 -9.21 -13.74
C VAL A 55 -15.90 -9.29 -14.00
N PHE A 56 -15.34 -8.30 -14.72
CA PHE A 56 -13.92 -8.29 -15.04
C PHE A 56 -13.05 -8.04 -13.81
N ALA A 57 -13.49 -7.23 -12.84
CA ALA A 57 -12.75 -7.03 -11.61
C ALA A 57 -12.65 -8.32 -10.79
N LEU A 58 -13.76 -9.03 -10.60
CA LEU A 58 -13.78 -10.32 -9.89
C LEU A 58 -12.95 -11.38 -10.65
N ALA A 59 -13.13 -11.50 -11.97
CA ALA A 59 -12.34 -12.42 -12.78
C ALA A 59 -10.83 -12.11 -12.69
N THR A 60 -10.45 -10.84 -12.78
CA THR A 60 -9.05 -10.38 -12.66
C THR A 60 -8.48 -10.71 -11.27
N ALA A 61 -9.22 -10.42 -10.21
CA ALA A 61 -8.80 -10.75 -8.85
C ALA A 61 -8.63 -12.28 -8.66
N CYS A 62 -9.55 -13.09 -9.20
CA CYS A 62 -9.43 -14.54 -9.17
C CYS A 62 -8.22 -15.04 -9.97
N ILE A 63 -8.01 -14.56 -11.20
CA ILE A 63 -6.87 -14.93 -12.06
C ILE A 63 -5.54 -14.60 -11.38
N PHE A 64 -5.45 -13.43 -10.72
CA PHE A 64 -4.24 -13.03 -10.02
C PHE A 64 -3.99 -13.82 -8.73
N THR A 65 -5.05 -14.13 -7.98
CA THR A 65 -4.96 -14.80 -6.68
C THR A 65 -4.75 -16.31 -6.80
N LEU A 66 -5.31 -16.94 -7.83
CA LEU A 66 -5.32 -18.40 -7.99
C LEU A 66 -3.91 -19.03 -8.03
N PRO A 67 -2.90 -18.47 -8.73
CA PRO A 67 -1.54 -18.99 -8.70
C PRO A 67 -0.93 -19.02 -7.29
N PHE A 68 -1.21 -18.01 -6.45
CA PHE A 68 -0.71 -17.96 -5.07
C PHE A 68 -1.31 -19.09 -4.23
N LEU A 69 -2.62 -19.31 -4.38
CA LEU A 69 -3.33 -20.43 -3.74
C LEU A 69 -2.79 -21.78 -4.21
N ILE A 70 -2.60 -21.97 -5.51
CA ILE A 70 -2.09 -23.23 -6.07
C ILE A 70 -0.68 -23.50 -5.52
N VAL A 71 0.22 -22.51 -5.57
CA VAL A 71 1.59 -22.69 -5.06
C VAL A 71 1.58 -23.02 -3.57
N GLU A 72 0.80 -22.30 -2.77
CA GLU A 72 0.67 -22.58 -1.33
C GLU A 72 0.18 -24.01 -1.05
N ARG A 73 -0.86 -24.46 -1.75
CA ARG A 73 -1.40 -25.82 -1.60
C ARG A 73 -0.44 -26.89 -2.10
N CYS A 74 0.22 -26.67 -3.24
CA CYS A 74 1.22 -27.59 -3.77
C CYS A 74 2.42 -27.74 -2.82
N LEU A 75 2.89 -26.65 -2.22
CA LEU A 75 3.99 -26.69 -1.23
C LEU A 75 3.61 -27.49 0.01
N LEU A 76 2.37 -27.33 0.50
CA LEU A 76 1.87 -28.10 1.64
C LEU A 76 1.74 -29.60 1.31
N LEU A 77 1.25 -29.96 0.13
CA LEU A 77 1.13 -31.36 -0.30
C LEU A 77 2.49 -32.00 -0.57
N ALA A 78 3.40 -31.29 -1.22
CA ALA A 78 4.76 -31.75 -1.49
C ALA A 78 5.55 -32.00 -0.20
N GLY A 79 5.23 -31.25 0.87
CA GLY A 79 5.84 -31.43 2.18
C GLY A 79 5.65 -32.82 2.78
N ALA A 80 4.62 -33.57 2.38
CA ALA A 80 4.42 -34.96 2.79
C ALA A 80 5.48 -35.93 2.23
N TYR A 81 6.21 -35.54 1.19
CA TYR A 81 7.19 -36.37 0.49
C TYR A 81 8.65 -35.93 0.71
N LEU A 82 8.86 -34.83 1.45
CA LEU A 82 10.18 -34.24 1.72
C LEU A 82 10.52 -34.33 3.21
N SER A 83 11.79 -34.10 3.56
CA SER A 83 12.15 -33.95 4.97
C SER A 83 11.43 -32.72 5.56
N PRO A 84 10.97 -32.76 6.83
CA PRO A 84 10.23 -31.65 7.43
C PRO A 84 10.97 -30.31 7.37
N ILE A 85 12.29 -30.35 7.57
CA ILE A 85 13.15 -29.15 7.52
C ILE A 85 13.21 -28.60 6.09
N LEU A 86 13.46 -29.44 5.09
CA LEU A 86 13.56 -29.00 3.71
C LEU A 86 12.23 -28.43 3.21
N SER A 87 11.12 -29.09 3.52
CA SER A 87 9.78 -28.59 3.19
C SER A 87 9.50 -27.22 3.82
N ALA A 88 9.86 -27.04 5.10
CA ALA A 88 9.66 -25.77 5.79
C ALA A 88 10.49 -24.64 5.16
N VAL A 89 11.75 -24.91 4.81
CA VAL A 89 12.65 -23.93 4.17
C VAL A 89 12.11 -23.50 2.81
N ILE A 90 11.74 -24.47 1.95
CA ILE A 90 11.18 -24.18 0.62
C ILE A 90 9.89 -23.36 0.76
N LEU A 91 8.99 -23.77 1.66
CA LEU A 91 7.73 -23.08 1.90
C LEU A 91 7.96 -21.62 2.28
N VAL A 92 8.83 -21.36 3.27
CA VAL A 92 9.12 -20.01 3.75
C VAL A 92 9.74 -19.15 2.67
N ILE A 93 10.74 -19.67 1.93
CA ILE A 93 11.41 -18.91 0.87
C ILE A 93 10.43 -18.56 -0.25
N VAL A 94 9.72 -19.54 -0.81
CA VAL A 94 8.79 -19.31 -1.93
C VAL A 94 7.65 -18.40 -1.49
N SER A 95 7.07 -18.63 -0.31
CA SER A 95 6.00 -17.79 0.22
C SER A 95 6.47 -16.36 0.49
N ALA A 96 7.72 -16.17 0.94
CA ALA A 96 8.25 -14.83 1.17
C ALA A 96 8.42 -14.04 -0.13
N PHE A 97 8.87 -14.69 -1.20
CA PHE A 97 8.92 -14.07 -2.54
C PHE A 97 7.53 -13.72 -3.06
N LEU A 98 6.55 -14.62 -2.91
CA LEU A 98 5.17 -14.36 -3.30
C LEU A 98 4.55 -13.22 -2.49
N LEU A 99 4.71 -13.21 -1.17
CA LEU A 99 4.22 -12.13 -0.32
C LEU A 99 4.88 -10.80 -0.70
N LYS A 100 6.18 -10.80 -0.99
CA LYS A 100 6.91 -9.60 -1.43
C LYS A 100 6.32 -8.99 -2.70
N VAL A 101 5.75 -9.77 -3.61
CA VAL A 101 5.06 -9.24 -4.82
C VAL A 101 3.82 -8.40 -4.46
N CYS A 102 3.25 -8.62 -3.27
CA CYS A 102 1.99 -8.00 -2.86
C CYS A 102 2.16 -6.65 -2.14
N PHE A 103 3.38 -6.24 -1.77
CA PHE A 103 3.65 -4.99 -1.07
C PHE A 103 4.91 -4.30 -1.63
N ALA A 104 5.11 -3.02 -1.32
CA ALA A 104 6.12 -2.19 -1.97
C ALA A 104 6.75 -1.16 -1.02
N TRP A 105 7.38 -1.59 0.08
CA TRP A 105 7.89 -0.65 1.09
C TRP A 105 9.11 0.12 0.57
N ARG A 106 10.17 -0.57 0.13
CA ARG A 106 11.35 0.10 -0.41
C ARG A 106 11.04 0.96 -1.64
N CYS A 107 10.19 0.47 -2.54
CA CYS A 107 9.79 1.19 -3.75
C CYS A 107 9.14 2.55 -3.42
N LEU A 108 8.34 2.60 -2.35
CA LEU A 108 7.69 3.83 -1.90
C LEU A 108 8.70 4.92 -1.49
N GLU A 109 9.77 4.51 -0.80
CA GLU A 109 10.87 5.39 -0.42
C GLU A 109 11.67 5.86 -1.65
N GLU A 110 11.98 4.92 -2.56
CA GLU A 110 12.72 5.20 -3.79
C GLU A 110 11.97 6.19 -4.70
N HIS A 111 10.64 6.10 -4.77
CA HIS A 111 9.83 7.04 -5.54
C HIS A 111 9.98 8.49 -5.05
N VAL A 112 9.97 8.71 -3.73
CA VAL A 112 10.17 10.05 -3.16
C VAL A 112 11.60 10.53 -3.38
N GLU A 113 12.59 9.66 -3.17
CA GLU A 113 14.00 9.98 -3.40
C GLU A 113 14.28 10.32 -4.87
N ASN A 114 13.63 9.63 -5.81
CA ASN A 114 13.75 9.91 -7.25
C ASN A 114 13.17 11.28 -7.62
N VAL A 115 12.01 11.66 -7.07
CA VAL A 115 11.43 13.00 -7.29
C VAL A 115 12.35 14.08 -6.73
N GLU A 116 12.86 13.89 -5.52
CA GLU A 116 13.76 14.86 -4.89
C GLU A 116 15.09 15.00 -5.66
N SER A 117 15.67 13.87 -6.09
CA SER A 117 16.90 13.86 -6.88
C SER A 117 16.69 14.59 -8.21
N ALA A 118 15.60 14.27 -8.92
CA ALA A 118 15.24 14.92 -10.18
C ALA A 118 15.03 16.43 -9.99
N LEU A 119 14.37 16.85 -8.92
CA LEU A 119 14.15 18.26 -8.60
C LEU A 119 15.47 18.99 -8.30
N LYS A 120 16.37 18.36 -7.54
CA LYS A 120 17.67 18.93 -7.18
C LYS A 120 18.62 19.05 -8.36
N SER A 121 18.67 18.03 -9.23
CA SER A 121 19.63 17.99 -10.34
C SER A 121 19.11 18.65 -11.62
N GLY A 122 17.80 18.64 -11.84
CA GLY A 122 17.18 19.03 -13.10
C GLY A 122 16.02 20.03 -12.98
N GLY A 123 15.85 20.62 -11.79
CA GLY A 123 14.85 21.66 -11.52
C GLY A 123 13.40 21.17 -11.65
N GLU A 124 12.46 22.13 -11.68
CA GLU A 124 11.02 21.85 -11.74
C GLU A 124 10.64 20.93 -12.89
N GLY A 125 11.21 21.09 -14.09
CA GLY A 125 10.88 20.25 -15.24
C GLY A 125 11.11 18.76 -14.98
N SER A 126 12.30 18.41 -14.49
CA SER A 126 12.63 17.02 -14.16
C SER A 126 11.83 16.51 -12.96
N GLY A 127 11.59 17.38 -11.97
CA GLY A 127 10.74 17.06 -10.82
C GLY A 127 9.29 16.76 -11.22
N ARG A 128 8.73 17.53 -12.16
CA ARG A 128 7.38 17.33 -12.71
C ARG A 128 7.25 16.00 -13.43
N GLU A 129 8.21 15.64 -14.27
CA GLU A 129 8.23 14.33 -14.95
C GLU A 129 8.28 13.17 -13.95
N ALA A 130 9.11 13.29 -12.91
CA ALA A 130 9.24 12.27 -11.88
C ALA A 130 7.94 12.13 -11.05
N VAL A 131 7.36 13.24 -10.58
CA VAL A 131 6.15 13.20 -9.74
C VAL A 131 4.91 12.79 -10.52
N GLN A 132 4.83 13.08 -11.83
CA GLN A 132 3.71 12.69 -12.68
C GLN A 132 3.46 11.18 -12.69
N ARG A 133 4.51 10.37 -12.43
CA ARG A 133 4.39 8.91 -12.30
C ARG A 133 3.70 8.46 -11.00
N LEU A 134 3.57 9.36 -10.03
CA LEU A 134 3.01 9.11 -8.70
C LEU A 134 1.64 9.75 -8.51
N VAL A 135 1.36 10.82 -9.23
CA VAL A 135 0.12 11.59 -9.07
C VAL A 135 -0.77 11.53 -10.31
N SER A 136 -2.07 11.52 -10.07
CA SER A 136 -3.10 11.59 -11.12
C SER A 136 -3.41 13.00 -11.62
N ARG A 137 -2.92 14.03 -10.91
CA ARG A 137 -3.10 15.45 -11.28
C ARG A 137 -2.09 15.85 -12.36
N ASP A 138 -2.44 16.87 -13.14
CA ASP A 138 -1.49 17.49 -14.06
C ASP A 138 -0.32 18.11 -13.27
N ALA A 139 0.87 17.56 -13.46
CA ALA A 139 2.07 18.04 -12.81
C ALA A 139 2.69 19.26 -13.52
N ALA A 140 2.26 19.60 -14.74
CA ALA A 140 2.90 20.62 -15.58
C ALA A 140 2.97 22.01 -14.93
N VAL A 141 2.03 22.31 -14.02
CA VAL A 141 1.91 23.60 -13.33
C VAL A 141 2.47 23.60 -11.91
N LEU A 142 2.95 22.45 -11.40
CA LEU A 142 3.39 22.33 -10.01
C LEU A 142 4.75 23.01 -9.79
N LYS A 143 4.89 23.73 -8.68
CA LYS A 143 6.16 24.31 -8.23
C LYS A 143 6.91 23.37 -7.29
N ASP A 144 8.17 23.68 -6.98
CA ASP A 144 9.05 22.86 -6.12
C ASP A 144 8.38 22.22 -4.89
N GLU A 145 7.74 23.01 -4.00
CA GLU A 145 7.06 22.46 -2.82
C GLU A 145 5.86 21.58 -3.18
N GLU A 146 5.14 21.87 -4.27
CA GLU A 146 3.96 21.12 -4.70
C GLU A 146 4.34 19.80 -5.40
N ILE A 147 5.51 19.78 -6.05
CA ILE A 147 6.15 18.57 -6.59
C ILE A 147 6.54 17.65 -5.43
N LEU A 148 7.26 18.18 -4.43
CA LEU A 148 7.61 17.40 -3.24
C LEU A 148 6.36 16.95 -2.48
N SER A 149 5.34 17.81 -2.39
CA SER A 149 4.08 17.45 -1.76
C SER A 149 3.46 16.26 -2.45
N GLY A 150 3.39 16.23 -3.79
CA GLY A 150 2.85 15.09 -4.53
C GLY A 150 3.54 13.77 -4.19
N ALA A 151 4.87 13.79 -4.03
CA ALA A 151 5.64 12.61 -3.65
C ALA A 151 5.36 12.16 -2.20
N PHE A 152 5.40 13.07 -1.23
CA PHE A 152 5.15 12.75 0.17
C PHE A 152 3.68 12.41 0.47
N GLU A 153 2.74 13.04 -0.25
CA GLU A 153 1.31 12.68 -0.24
C GLU A 153 1.14 11.23 -0.67
N SER A 154 1.73 10.87 -1.81
CA SER A 154 1.67 9.50 -2.35
C SER A 154 2.29 8.50 -1.38
N MET A 155 3.44 8.81 -0.77
CA MET A 155 4.08 7.96 0.25
C MET A 155 3.21 7.79 1.51
N ALA A 156 2.61 8.87 2.01
CA ALA A 156 1.78 8.83 3.20
C ALA A 156 0.47 8.05 2.97
N GLU A 157 -0.15 8.23 1.81
CA GLU A 157 -1.37 7.49 1.41
C GLU A 157 -1.05 5.99 1.23
N ASN A 158 -0.02 5.67 0.46
CA ASN A 158 0.36 4.29 0.16
C ASN A 158 1.05 3.55 1.32
N LEU A 159 1.31 4.19 2.46
CA LEU A 159 1.67 3.44 3.68
C LEU A 159 0.61 2.39 4.01
N VAL A 160 -0.66 2.75 3.85
CA VAL A 160 -1.77 1.81 4.04
C VAL A 160 -1.79 0.84 2.86
N ASP A 161 -1.91 1.37 1.65
CA ASP A 161 -2.24 0.55 0.48
C ASP A 161 -1.13 -0.39 0.05
N SER A 162 0.12 0.06 0.13
CA SER A 162 1.27 -0.68 -0.38
C SER A 162 2.03 -1.43 0.70
N ILE A 163 1.68 -1.32 1.99
CA ILE A 163 2.39 -2.00 3.09
C ILE A 163 1.43 -2.61 4.10
N ILE A 164 0.65 -1.79 4.82
CA ILE A 164 -0.12 -2.28 5.96
C ILE A 164 -1.24 -3.22 5.52
N SER A 165 -1.97 -2.89 4.46
CA SER A 165 -3.09 -3.69 3.98
C SER A 165 -2.68 -5.06 3.42
N PRO A 166 -1.66 -5.18 2.54
CA PRO A 166 -1.17 -6.49 2.11
C PRO A 166 -0.74 -7.39 3.28
N LEU A 167 -0.02 -6.82 4.26
CA LEU A 167 0.42 -7.57 5.45
C LEU A 167 -0.76 -7.97 6.36
N PHE A 168 -1.75 -7.09 6.49
CA PHE A 168 -2.98 -7.37 7.23
C PHE A 168 -3.75 -8.54 6.60
N PHE A 169 -3.97 -8.52 5.28
CA PHE A 169 -4.66 -9.61 4.59
C PHE A 169 -3.84 -10.90 4.54
N PHE A 170 -2.51 -10.83 4.51
CA PHE A 170 -1.65 -12.00 4.71
C PHE A 170 -1.86 -12.64 6.09
N THR A 171 -1.94 -11.81 7.13
CA THR A 171 -2.10 -12.28 8.52
C THR A 171 -3.41 -13.06 8.70
N ILE A 172 -4.48 -12.67 8.00
CA ILE A 172 -5.82 -13.26 8.16
C ILE A 172 -6.06 -14.41 7.17
N PHE A 173 -5.67 -14.24 5.90
CA PHE A 173 -6.03 -15.15 4.81
C PHE A 173 -4.82 -15.72 4.05
N GLY A 174 -3.61 -15.55 4.56
CA GLY A 174 -2.38 -16.04 3.94
C GLY A 174 -2.07 -15.35 2.61
N LEU A 175 -1.28 -16.01 1.76
CA LEU A 175 -0.83 -15.43 0.48
C LEU A 175 -1.99 -15.02 -0.44
N ALA A 176 -3.08 -15.79 -0.40
CA ALA A 176 -4.26 -15.51 -1.20
C ALA A 176 -4.93 -14.18 -0.81
N GLY A 177 -5.00 -13.87 0.48
CA GLY A 177 -5.52 -12.59 0.96
C GLY A 177 -4.70 -11.42 0.47
N ALA A 178 -3.38 -11.52 0.62
CA ALA A 178 -2.46 -10.48 0.16
C ALA A 178 -2.54 -10.26 -1.35
N ALA A 179 -2.60 -11.34 -2.14
CA ALA A 179 -2.72 -11.27 -3.59
C ALA A 179 -4.08 -10.69 -4.03
N PHE A 180 -5.19 -11.11 -3.41
CA PHE A 180 -6.52 -10.57 -3.70
C PHE A 180 -6.58 -9.06 -3.41
N TYR A 181 -6.05 -8.65 -2.25
CA TYR A 181 -5.95 -7.25 -1.89
C TYR A 181 -5.11 -6.47 -2.91
N ARG A 182 -3.92 -6.98 -3.27
CA ARG A 182 -3.06 -6.33 -4.26
C ARG A 182 -3.76 -6.18 -5.61
N ALA A 183 -4.57 -7.16 -6.01
CA ALA A 183 -5.37 -7.08 -7.22
C ALA A 183 -6.43 -5.98 -7.14
N ALA A 184 -7.19 -5.93 -6.05
CA ALA A 184 -8.18 -4.87 -5.81
C ALA A 184 -7.55 -3.47 -5.85
N ASN A 185 -6.43 -3.29 -5.14
CA ASN A 185 -5.70 -2.03 -5.10
C ASN A 185 -5.14 -1.60 -6.46
N THR A 186 -4.58 -2.54 -7.23
CA THR A 186 -4.08 -2.25 -8.58
C THR A 186 -5.23 -1.85 -9.53
N MET A 187 -6.40 -2.48 -9.39
CA MET A 187 -7.57 -2.11 -10.19
C MET A 187 -8.10 -0.72 -9.84
N ASP A 188 -8.14 -0.35 -8.56
CA ASP A 188 -8.49 1.02 -8.16
C ASP A 188 -7.49 2.05 -8.70
N ALA A 189 -6.18 1.81 -8.54
CA ALA A 189 -5.14 2.71 -9.04
C ALA A 189 -5.22 2.96 -10.57
N MET A 190 -5.78 2.03 -11.34
CA MET A 190 -5.94 2.14 -12.80
C MET A 190 -7.32 2.62 -13.26
N LEU A 191 -8.38 2.31 -12.51
CA LEU A 191 -9.77 2.52 -12.93
C LEU A 191 -10.58 3.44 -12.02
N GLY A 192 -10.11 3.76 -10.82
CA GLY A 192 -10.78 4.57 -9.79
C GLY A 192 -10.89 6.06 -10.10
N TYR A 193 -10.75 6.46 -11.37
CA TYR A 193 -10.80 7.85 -11.80
C TYR A 193 -12.24 8.31 -12.04
N LYS A 194 -12.50 9.58 -11.76
CA LYS A 194 -13.80 10.24 -11.96
C LYS A 194 -13.97 10.82 -13.37
N ASP A 195 -13.51 10.08 -14.38
CA ASP A 195 -13.64 10.43 -15.81
C ASP A 195 -14.58 9.45 -16.52
N GLU A 196 -14.37 9.15 -17.80
CA GLU A 196 -15.13 8.12 -18.51
C GLU A 196 -15.11 6.74 -17.82
N ARG A 197 -14.12 6.47 -16.97
CA ARG A 197 -13.96 5.22 -16.22
C ARG A 197 -14.89 5.10 -15.03
N ILE A 198 -15.56 6.17 -14.58
CA ILE A 198 -16.37 6.20 -13.36
C ILE A 198 -17.40 5.07 -13.26
N ARG A 199 -17.94 4.60 -14.39
CA ARG A 199 -18.93 3.50 -14.43
C ARG A 199 -18.28 2.13 -14.49
N LEU A 200 -17.15 1.99 -15.17
CA LEU A 200 -16.45 0.72 -15.32
C LEU A 200 -15.63 0.40 -14.05
N GLY A 201 -14.95 1.40 -13.50
CA GLY A 201 -14.10 1.29 -12.30
C GLY A 201 -14.84 1.35 -10.97
N TRP A 202 -16.16 1.60 -10.95
CA TRP A 202 -16.91 1.87 -9.71
C TRP A 202 -16.75 0.76 -8.65
N PHE A 203 -16.73 -0.50 -9.08
CA PHE A 203 -16.64 -1.65 -8.20
C PHE A 203 -15.22 -1.80 -7.65
N ALA A 204 -14.20 -1.60 -8.50
CA ALA A 204 -12.80 -1.63 -8.10
C ALA A 204 -12.51 -0.56 -7.03
N ALA A 205 -12.97 0.68 -7.25
CA ALA A 205 -12.81 1.75 -6.28
C ALA A 205 -13.55 1.46 -4.96
N ARG A 206 -14.77 0.91 -5.04
CA ARG A 206 -15.55 0.61 -3.84
C ARG A 206 -14.95 -0.53 -3.04
N ILE A 207 -14.49 -1.60 -3.69
CA ILE A 207 -13.92 -2.74 -2.97
C ILE A 207 -12.59 -2.37 -2.33
N ASP A 208 -11.74 -1.57 -2.99
CA ASP A 208 -10.51 -1.06 -2.37
C ASP A 208 -10.82 -0.25 -1.11
N ASP A 209 -11.74 0.73 -1.20
CA ASP A 209 -12.18 1.54 -0.05
C ASP A 209 -12.65 0.68 1.14
N VAL A 210 -13.38 -0.41 0.87
CA VAL A 210 -13.88 -1.33 1.90
C VAL A 210 -12.74 -2.15 2.50
N LEU A 211 -11.88 -2.73 1.67
CA LEU A 211 -10.76 -3.55 2.12
C LEU A 211 -9.76 -2.74 2.95
N ASN A 212 -9.55 -1.47 2.58
CA ASN A 212 -8.68 -0.54 3.28
C ASN A 212 -9.30 0.08 4.54
N TYR A 213 -10.59 -0.13 4.81
CA TYR A 213 -11.26 0.50 5.96
C TYR A 213 -10.56 0.15 7.28
N ILE A 214 -10.43 -1.14 7.61
CA ILE A 214 -9.80 -1.58 8.86
C ILE A 214 -8.28 -1.26 8.88
N PRO A 215 -7.50 -1.62 7.84
CA PRO A 215 -6.07 -1.28 7.79
C PRO A 215 -5.76 0.21 7.97
N ALA A 216 -6.57 1.11 7.39
CA ALA A 216 -6.35 2.55 7.53
C ALA A 216 -6.54 3.05 8.97
N ARG A 217 -7.54 2.53 9.71
CA ARG A 217 -7.74 2.90 11.13
C ARG A 217 -6.62 2.32 11.99
N PHE A 218 -6.24 1.07 11.73
CA PHE A 218 -5.10 0.44 12.38
C PHE A 218 -3.81 1.26 12.19
N SER A 219 -3.51 1.66 10.95
CA SER A 219 -2.39 2.56 10.63
C SER A 219 -2.48 3.88 11.41
N GLY A 220 -3.68 4.47 11.47
CA GLY A 220 -3.91 5.68 12.26
C GLY A 220 -3.58 5.52 13.74
N LEU A 221 -3.98 4.41 14.36
CA LEU A 221 -3.65 4.10 15.76
C LEU A 221 -2.14 3.95 15.94
N VAL A 222 -1.47 3.20 15.06
CA VAL A 222 -0.01 3.00 15.10
C VAL A 222 0.72 4.35 14.98
N LEU A 223 0.33 5.20 14.03
CA LEU A 223 0.93 6.53 13.84
C LEU A 223 0.70 7.45 15.04
N ILE A 224 -0.50 7.44 15.63
CA ILE A 224 -0.80 8.22 16.84
C ILE A 224 0.11 7.79 17.99
N LEU A 225 0.27 6.49 18.22
CA LEU A 225 1.13 5.96 19.28
C LEU A 225 2.61 6.29 19.02
N TYR A 226 3.06 6.15 17.77
CA TYR A 226 4.41 6.55 17.35
C TYR A 226 4.69 8.03 17.65
N PHE A 227 3.79 8.94 17.23
CA PHE A 227 3.96 10.36 17.50
C PHE A 227 3.80 10.72 18.98
N ALA A 228 2.98 9.99 19.74
CA ALA A 228 2.88 10.17 21.19
C ALA A 228 4.19 9.83 21.90
N ALA A 229 4.82 8.71 21.56
CA ALA A 229 6.13 8.32 22.10
C ALA A 229 7.24 9.33 21.76
N ARG A 230 7.04 10.18 20.74
CA ARG A 230 7.96 11.23 20.30
C ARG A 230 7.59 12.62 20.82
N GLY A 231 6.60 12.75 21.72
CA GLY A 231 6.13 14.03 22.25
C GLY A 231 5.34 14.89 21.25
N LYS A 232 4.93 14.32 20.11
CA LYS A 232 4.21 14.99 19.01
C LYS A 232 2.75 14.57 18.88
N PHE A 233 2.17 14.02 19.96
CA PHE A 233 0.74 13.64 20.00
C PHE A 233 -0.18 14.80 19.65
N ARG A 234 -0.01 15.97 20.30
CA ARG A 234 -0.89 17.13 20.13
C ARG A 234 -1.00 17.61 18.67
N PRO A 235 0.10 17.91 17.95
CA PRO A 235 0.01 18.38 16.56
C PRO A 235 -0.49 17.28 15.60
N ALA A 236 -0.13 16.01 15.81
CA ALA A 236 -0.66 14.89 15.02
C ALA A 236 -2.17 14.74 15.19
N TRP A 237 -2.65 14.71 16.45
CA TRP A 237 -4.07 14.57 16.77
C TRP A 237 -4.90 15.74 16.29
N LYS A 238 -4.45 16.99 16.53
CA LYS A 238 -5.15 18.19 16.06
C LYS A 238 -5.35 18.16 14.55
N THR A 239 -4.29 17.85 13.80
CA THR A 239 -4.34 17.76 12.33
C THR A 239 -5.23 16.61 11.87
N PHE A 240 -5.17 15.45 12.52
CA PHE A 240 -6.08 14.33 12.23
C PHE A 240 -7.54 14.68 12.41
N ILE A 241 -7.89 15.44 13.46
CA ILE A 241 -9.27 15.87 13.68
C ILE A 241 -9.73 16.85 12.61
N ALA A 242 -8.91 17.84 12.28
CA ALA A 242 -9.25 18.89 11.32
C ALA A 242 -9.24 18.41 9.86
N ASP A 243 -8.26 17.59 9.46
CA ASP A 243 -7.88 17.48 8.06
C ASP A 243 -8.12 16.10 7.44
N ARG A 244 -8.39 15.05 8.23
CA ARG A 244 -8.52 13.67 7.70
C ARG A 244 -9.62 13.49 6.64
N LYS A 245 -10.59 14.42 6.59
CA LYS A 245 -11.71 14.40 5.64
C LYS A 245 -11.48 15.28 4.40
N LYS A 246 -10.36 16.00 4.32
CA LYS A 246 -10.04 16.89 3.19
C LYS A 246 -9.67 16.10 1.93
N ARG A 247 -9.03 14.94 2.08
CA ARG A 247 -8.81 13.98 1.00
C ARG A 247 -10.12 13.21 0.77
N GLU A 248 -10.56 13.13 -0.48
CA GLU A 248 -11.73 12.32 -0.83
C GLU A 248 -11.51 10.85 -0.47
N GLY A 249 -12.57 10.16 -0.05
CA GLY A 249 -12.50 8.77 0.45
C GLY A 249 -12.49 8.71 1.99
N PHE A 250 -12.48 7.49 2.54
CA PHE A 250 -12.57 7.29 3.99
C PHE A 250 -11.24 6.89 4.64
N ASN A 251 -10.21 6.64 3.83
CA ASN A 251 -8.99 5.94 4.25
C ASN A 251 -7.75 6.83 4.16
N GLY A 252 -7.39 7.30 2.96
CA GLY A 252 -6.10 7.97 2.69
C GLY A 252 -5.83 9.20 3.56
N GLY A 253 -6.86 9.98 3.91
CA GLY A 253 -6.70 11.15 4.76
C GLY A 253 -6.23 10.85 6.19
N ILE A 254 -6.40 9.61 6.69
CA ILE A 254 -5.98 9.20 8.03
C ILE A 254 -4.44 9.25 8.17
N PRO A 255 -3.65 8.44 7.44
CA PRO A 255 -2.20 8.48 7.56
C PRO A 255 -1.62 9.82 7.12
N MET A 256 -2.17 10.45 6.07
CA MET A 256 -1.71 11.76 5.59
C MET A 256 -1.79 12.85 6.66
N SER A 257 -2.95 12.99 7.33
CA SER A 257 -3.14 14.03 8.35
C SER A 257 -2.30 13.80 9.60
N LEU A 258 -2.12 12.54 10.01
CA LEU A 258 -1.26 12.19 11.15
C LEU A 258 0.21 12.45 10.86
N ILE A 259 0.69 12.06 9.68
CA ILE A 259 2.08 12.31 9.26
C ILE A 259 2.31 13.82 9.10
N ALA A 260 1.45 14.55 8.40
CA ALA A 260 1.61 15.99 8.22
C ALA A 260 1.65 16.73 9.58
N GLY A 261 0.70 16.43 10.48
CA GLY A 261 0.65 17.02 11.81
C GLY A 261 1.83 16.62 12.70
N GLY A 262 2.12 15.32 12.78
CA GLY A 262 3.22 14.79 13.60
C GLY A 262 4.60 15.21 13.07
N CYS A 263 4.73 15.49 11.79
CA CYS A 263 5.92 16.07 11.18
C CYS A 263 5.87 17.60 11.08
N GLU A 264 4.86 18.27 11.63
CA GLU A 264 4.72 19.74 11.63
C GLU A 264 4.98 20.38 10.26
N THR A 265 4.45 19.72 9.22
CA THR A 265 4.56 20.12 7.81
C THR A 265 3.18 20.08 7.16
N ALA A 266 3.09 20.44 5.89
CA ALA A 266 1.83 20.41 5.16
C ALA A 266 1.96 19.71 3.80
N PHE A 267 0.93 18.95 3.47
CA PHE A 267 0.69 18.40 2.15
C PHE A 267 -0.32 19.29 1.41
N VAL A 268 0.09 19.78 0.25
CA VAL A 268 -0.63 20.74 -0.57
C VAL A 268 -0.98 20.10 -1.91
N LYS A 269 -2.29 19.99 -2.18
CA LYS A 269 -2.84 19.71 -3.50
C LYS A 269 -3.53 20.97 -4.01
N PRO A 270 -2.90 21.76 -4.90
CA PRO A 270 -3.41 23.06 -5.33
C PRO A 270 -4.85 22.97 -5.84
N GLY A 271 -5.69 23.90 -5.39
CA GLY A 271 -7.12 23.94 -5.74
C GLY A 271 -8.00 22.85 -5.11
N VAL A 272 -7.44 21.93 -4.32
CA VAL A 272 -8.20 20.82 -3.72
C VAL A 272 -8.11 20.85 -2.19
N TYR A 273 -6.91 20.75 -1.62
CA TYR A 273 -6.74 20.76 -0.16
C TYR A 273 -5.34 21.19 0.30
N VAL A 274 -5.29 21.56 1.58
CA VAL A 274 -4.07 21.66 2.37
C VAL A 274 -4.26 20.84 3.65
N ILE A 275 -3.46 19.80 3.86
CA ILE A 275 -3.46 18.94 5.05
C ILE A 275 -2.23 19.29 5.90
N GLY A 276 -2.40 19.61 7.18
CA GLY A 276 -1.33 20.04 8.07
C GLY A 276 -1.02 21.54 8.04
N GLY A 277 -1.79 22.33 7.29
CA GLY A 277 -1.54 23.77 7.10
C GLY A 277 -1.42 24.56 8.41
N GLU A 278 -2.32 24.33 9.37
CA GLU A 278 -2.30 25.02 10.67
C GLU A 278 -1.10 24.64 11.56
N CYS A 279 -0.47 23.50 11.30
CA CYS A 279 0.66 22.99 12.08
C CYS A 279 1.99 23.09 11.32
N LYS A 280 1.99 23.68 10.11
CA LYS A 280 3.19 23.83 9.28
C LYS A 280 4.18 24.76 9.97
N LYS A 281 5.30 24.19 10.41
CA LYS A 281 6.49 24.92 10.90
C LYS A 281 7.73 24.63 10.06
N ARG A 282 7.69 23.56 9.26
CA ARG A 282 8.80 23.06 8.47
C ARG A 282 8.38 22.86 7.03
N SER A 283 9.29 23.18 6.11
CA SER A 283 9.19 22.77 4.71
C SER A 283 9.22 21.23 4.60
N LEU A 284 8.78 20.71 3.45
CA LEU A 284 8.81 19.26 3.21
C LEU A 284 10.24 18.70 3.18
N SER A 285 11.20 19.48 2.68
CA SER A 285 12.62 19.12 2.68
C SER A 285 13.16 18.94 4.11
N GLU A 286 12.82 19.85 5.03
CA GLU A 286 13.20 19.76 6.44
C GLU A 286 12.49 18.62 7.16
N ALA A 287 11.22 18.35 6.80
CA ALA A 287 10.42 17.29 7.42
C ALA A 287 10.72 15.88 6.86
N LYS A 288 11.45 15.76 5.74
CA LYS A 288 11.73 14.50 5.03
C LYS A 288 12.13 13.37 5.97
N LYS A 289 13.17 13.58 6.79
CA LYS A 289 13.72 12.55 7.67
C LYS A 289 12.67 12.03 8.66
N ASP A 290 11.81 12.93 9.17
CA ASP A 290 10.73 12.56 10.08
C ASP A 290 9.60 11.82 9.37
N ILE A 291 9.25 12.20 8.13
CA ILE A 291 8.23 11.50 7.33
C ILE A 291 8.68 10.07 7.02
N PHE A 292 9.91 9.91 6.52
CA PHE A 292 10.50 8.58 6.29
C PHE A 292 10.56 7.76 7.58
N SER A 293 10.94 8.38 8.70
CA SER A 293 10.95 7.71 10.00
C SER A 293 9.55 7.24 10.41
N ALA A 294 8.52 8.08 10.25
CA ALA A 294 7.15 7.73 10.59
C ALA A 294 6.63 6.55 9.76
N VAL A 295 6.86 6.55 8.45
CA VAL A 295 6.48 5.44 7.55
C VAL A 295 7.22 4.17 7.93
N ARG A 296 8.55 4.22 8.11
CA ARG A 296 9.36 3.04 8.49
C ARG A 296 8.93 2.44 9.82
N TRP A 297 8.71 3.28 10.84
CA TRP A 297 8.28 2.80 12.15
C TRP A 297 6.85 2.30 12.13
N ALA A 298 5.94 2.95 11.40
CA ALA A 298 4.58 2.45 11.25
C ALA A 298 4.56 1.07 10.58
N SER A 299 5.36 0.86 9.52
CA SER A 299 5.53 -0.43 8.86
C SER A 299 6.12 -1.49 9.81
N ALA A 300 7.20 -1.16 10.53
CA ALA A 300 7.86 -2.07 11.46
C ALA A 300 6.96 -2.46 12.65
N ILE A 301 6.31 -1.49 13.29
CA ILE A 301 5.37 -1.72 14.39
C ILE A 301 4.20 -2.59 13.92
N SER A 302 3.64 -2.29 12.74
CA SER A 302 2.57 -3.09 12.14
C SER A 302 3.00 -4.54 11.91
N ALA A 303 4.19 -4.76 11.34
CA ALA A 303 4.75 -6.10 11.13
C ALA A 303 4.93 -6.86 12.45
N VAL A 304 5.44 -6.20 13.50
CA VAL A 304 5.58 -6.81 14.83
C VAL A 304 4.21 -7.20 15.41
N ILE A 305 3.21 -6.31 15.32
CA ILE A 305 1.85 -6.60 15.80
C ILE A 305 1.25 -7.78 15.04
N PHE A 306 1.40 -7.83 13.72
CA PHE A 306 0.90 -8.93 12.90
C PHE A 306 1.61 -10.27 13.21
N CYS A 307 2.94 -10.25 13.40
CA CYS A 307 3.69 -11.41 13.86
C CYS A 307 3.23 -11.91 15.24
N ALA A 308 2.99 -10.99 16.17
CA ALA A 308 2.44 -11.32 17.49
C ALA A 308 1.03 -11.92 17.38
N ALA A 309 0.16 -11.33 16.56
CA ALA A 309 -1.20 -11.82 16.32
C ALA A 309 -1.21 -13.24 15.73
N MET A 310 -0.37 -13.51 14.72
CA MET A 310 -0.22 -14.85 14.13
C MET A 310 0.29 -15.87 15.16
N THR A 311 1.22 -15.46 16.03
CA THR A 311 1.77 -16.33 17.08
C THR A 311 0.71 -16.66 18.13
N ALA A 312 -0.04 -15.64 18.59
CA ALA A 312 -1.12 -15.81 19.56
C ALA A 312 -2.25 -16.69 19.02
N ALA A 313 -2.69 -16.47 17.76
CA ALA A 313 -3.70 -17.31 17.11
C ALA A 313 -3.25 -18.78 17.00
N GLY A 314 -1.96 -19.01 16.71
CA GLY A 314 -1.38 -20.35 16.74
C GLY A 314 -1.46 -21.00 18.11
N GLY A 315 -1.06 -20.28 19.16
CA GLY A 315 -1.11 -20.77 20.55
C GLY A 315 -2.53 -21.10 21.02
N VAL A 316 -3.53 -20.31 20.63
CA VAL A 316 -4.95 -20.60 20.94
C VAL A 316 -5.42 -21.88 20.25
N ILE A 317 -5.05 -22.11 18.98
CA ILE A 317 -5.42 -23.33 18.26
C ILE A 317 -4.78 -24.57 18.90
N PHE A 318 -3.51 -24.51 19.28
CA PHE A 318 -2.84 -25.62 19.99
C PHE A 318 -3.47 -25.89 21.37
N GLY A 319 -3.72 -24.83 22.14
CA GLY A 319 -4.37 -24.93 23.45
C GLY A 319 -5.81 -25.47 23.39
N MET A 320 -6.58 -25.14 22.34
CA MET A 320 -7.92 -25.70 22.13
C MET A 320 -7.90 -27.16 21.66
N LEU A 321 -6.83 -27.60 21.01
CA LEU A 321 -6.65 -28.99 20.57
C LEU A 321 -6.00 -29.88 21.64
N GLY A 322 -5.62 -29.33 22.81
CA GLY A 322 -5.03 -30.08 23.92
C GLY A 322 -3.64 -30.65 23.61
N ILE A 323 -2.91 -30.02 22.69
CA ILE A 323 -1.52 -30.36 22.31
C ILE A 323 -0.57 -29.31 22.87
#